data_AF-A0A6B2G7B4-F1
#
_entry.id   AF-A0A6B2G7B4-F1
#
_cell.length_a   1.000
_cell.length_b   1.000
_cell.length_c   1.000
_cell.angle_alpha   90.00
_cell.angle_beta   90.00
_cell.angle_gamma   90.00
#
_symmetry.space_group_name_H-M   'P 1'
#
loop_
_entity.id
_entity.type
_entity.pdbx_description
1 polymer ?
#
loop_
_entity_poly.entity_id
_entity_poly.type
_entity_poly.pdbx_seq_one_letter_code
_entity_poly.pdbx_strand_id
1 'polypeptide(L)'
;HISNKKFVNFSEVRKEIEIETDRLVGATKSVSSIPINLRIYSPDVLNLTLVDLPGLTKVPVGGQPSDIELQIRHMILSFISNPNCLILVVVPAITDIANSDALKLACEVDPHKMRTIGVI
;
A
#
# COMPACT_ATOMS: atom_id res chain seq x y z
N HIS A 1 -11.28 1.65 -15.06
CA HIS A 1 -10.17 1.82 -16.01
C HIS A 1 -10.71 2.19 -17.38
N ILE A 2 -10.45 3.41 -17.85
CA ILE A 2 -10.70 3.79 -19.24
C ILE A 2 -9.64 3.10 -20.12
N SER A 3 -10.03 2.05 -20.84
CA SER A 3 -9.12 1.32 -21.72
C SER A 3 -8.47 2.25 -22.76
N ASN A 4 -7.15 2.14 -22.93
CA ASN A 4 -6.32 2.89 -23.88
C ASN A 4 -6.16 4.42 -23.65
N LYS A 5 -6.57 4.98 -22.50
CA LYS A 5 -6.28 6.38 -22.19
C LYS A 5 -4.86 6.52 -21.61
N LYS A 6 -4.00 7.29 -22.27
CA LYS A 6 -2.70 7.70 -21.73
C LYS A 6 -2.84 9.04 -21.03
N PHE A 7 -2.39 9.12 -19.79
CA PHE A 7 -2.36 10.35 -19.03
C PHE A 7 -0.98 10.98 -19.12
N VAL A 8 -0.92 12.29 -19.38
CA VAL A 8 0.32 13.08 -19.40
C VAL A 8 0.41 14.05 -18.22
N ASN A 9 -0.67 14.19 -17.45
CA ASN A 9 -0.76 15.05 -16.29
C ASN A 9 -1.00 14.21 -15.02
N PHE A 10 -0.11 14.32 -14.04
CA PHE A 10 -0.20 13.58 -12.77
C PHE A 10 -1.45 13.92 -11.96
N SER A 11 -2.00 15.13 -12.08
CA SER A 11 -3.27 15.48 -11.43
C SER A 11 -4.45 14.68 -11.99
N GLU A 12 -4.42 14.33 -13.29
CA GLU A 12 -5.43 13.46 -13.89
C GLU A 12 -5.24 12.00 -13.48
N VAL A 13 -3.98 11.55 -13.38
CA VAL A 13 -3.66 10.20 -12.87
C VAL A 13 -4.21 10.02 -11.46
N ARG A 14 -4.00 11.00 -10.56
CA ARG A 14 -4.55 10.96 -9.21
C ARG A 14 -6.08 10.82 -9.20
N LYS A 15 -6.77 11.64 -9.99
CA LYS A 15 -8.23 11.60 -10.09
C LYS A 15 -8.73 10.25 -10.63
N GLU A 16 -8.05 9.68 -11.62
CA GLU A 16 -8.42 8.36 -12.15
C GLU A 16 -8.22 7.25 -11.11
N ILE A 17 -7.15 7.32 -10.30
CA ILE A 17 -6.93 6.37 -9.20
C ILE A 17 -8.07 6.46 -8.19
N GLU A 18 -8.45 7.67 -7.76
CA GLU A 18 -9.58 7.89 -6.83
C GLU A 18 -10.89 7.31 -7.39
N ILE A 19 -11.21 7.61 -8.65
CA ILE A 19 -12.41 7.09 -9.33
C ILE A 19 -12.39 5.56 -9.41
N GLU A 20 -11.25 4.96 -9.73
CA GLU A 20 -11.13 3.51 -9.85
C GLU A 20 -11.22 2.82 -8.50
N THR A 21 -10.62 3.41 -7.46
CA THR A 21 -10.77 2.95 -6.08
C THR A 21 -12.24 2.97 -5.68
N ASP A 22 -12.93 4.11 -5.84
CA ASP A 22 -14.36 4.24 -5.52
C ASP A 22 -15.23 3.27 -6.32
N ARG A 23 -14.87 2.97 -7.58
CA ARG A 23 -15.57 1.98 -8.41
C ARG A 23 -15.44 0.56 -7.87
N LEU A 24 -14.29 0.22 -7.28
CA LEU A 24 -14.01 -1.13 -6.76
C LEU A 24 -14.55 -1.35 -5.36
N VAL A 25 -14.39 -0.38 -4.45
CA VAL A 25 -14.81 -0.52 -3.05
C VAL A 25 -16.17 0.10 -2.75
N GLY A 26 -16.69 0.94 -3.65
CA GLY A 26 -17.92 1.71 -3.43
C GLY A 26 -17.73 2.85 -2.43
N ALA A 27 -18.83 3.44 -1.98
CA ALA A 27 -18.80 4.48 -0.95
C ALA A 27 -18.53 3.94 0.47
N THR A 28 -18.40 2.62 0.63
CA THR A 28 -18.00 2.02 1.90
C THR A 28 -16.49 2.16 2.02
N LYS A 29 -15.99 2.50 3.22
CA LYS A 29 -14.55 2.62 3.50
C LYS A 29 -13.81 1.26 3.49
N SER A 30 -14.30 0.29 2.73
CA SER A 30 -13.73 -1.05 2.63
C SER A 30 -12.44 -1.05 1.81
N VAL A 31 -11.70 -2.16 1.84
CA VAL A 31 -10.53 -2.39 0.99
C VAL A 31 -10.85 -3.44 -0.07
N SER A 32 -10.13 -3.40 -1.19
CA SER A 32 -10.17 -4.41 -2.24
C SER A 32 -8.79 -5.01 -2.43
N SER A 33 -8.72 -6.34 -2.60
CA SER A 33 -7.48 -7.05 -2.94
C SER A 33 -7.13 -6.98 -4.42
N ILE A 34 -7.97 -6.36 -5.26
CA ILE A 34 -7.73 -6.17 -6.68
C ILE A 34 -6.78 -4.97 -6.87
N PRO A 35 -5.55 -5.16 -7.40
CA PRO A 35 -4.59 -4.08 -7.55
C PRO A 35 -4.93 -3.17 -8.73
N ILE A 36 -4.68 -1.87 -8.56
CA ILE A 36 -4.67 -0.90 -9.66
C ILE A 36 -3.25 -0.86 -10.24
N ASN A 37 -3.09 -1.32 -11.49
CA ASN A 37 -1.78 -1.36 -12.15
C ASN A 37 -1.53 -0.06 -12.92
N LEU A 38 -0.52 0.70 -12.50
CA LEU A 38 -0.09 1.92 -13.18
C LEU A 38 1.29 1.71 -13.83
N ARG A 39 1.45 2.13 -15.09
CA ARG A 39 2.75 2.18 -15.78
C ARG A 39 3.10 3.62 -16.12
N ILE A 40 4.16 4.13 -15.50
CA ILE A 40 4.68 5.47 -15.73
C ILE A 40 5.88 5.37 -16.67
N TYR A 41 5.91 6.19 -17.71
CA TYR A 41 7.00 6.24 -18.67
C TYR A 41 7.68 7.61 -18.55
N SER A 42 8.99 7.62 -18.29
CA SER A 42 9.80 8.83 -18.30
C SER A 42 11.24 8.46 -18.68
N PRO A 43 11.95 9.29 -19.47
CA PRO A 43 13.38 9.07 -19.74
C PRO A 43 14.28 9.31 -18.52
N ASP A 44 13.76 9.98 -17.48
CA ASP A 44 14.53 10.44 -16.33
C ASP A 44 14.40 9.52 -15.09
N VAL A 45 13.79 8.34 -15.25
CA VAL A 45 13.51 7.42 -14.13
C VAL A 45 14.05 6.02 -14.40
N LEU A 46 14.36 5.30 -13.32
CA LEU A 46 14.74 3.90 -13.38
C LEU A 46 13.51 3.01 -13.56
N ASN A 47 13.74 1.82 -14.12
CA ASN A 47 12.73 0.76 -14.15
C ASN A 47 12.55 0.19 -12.75
N LEU A 48 11.54 0.68 -12.03
CA LEU A 48 11.22 0.28 -10.68
C LEU A 48 9.75 -0.13 -10.57
N THR A 49 9.47 -1.07 -9.68
CA THR A 49 8.10 -1.41 -9.27
C THR A 49 7.90 -0.90 -7.85
N LEU A 50 6.95 0.02 -7.69
CA LEU A 50 6.50 0.51 -6.39
C LEU A 50 5.12 -0.05 -6.12
N VAL A 51 4.89 -0.49 -4.89
CA VAL A 51 3.60 -0.97 -4.41
C VAL A 51 3.18 -0.09 -3.26
N ASP A 52 2.03 0.57 -3.43
CA ASP A 52 1.35 1.28 -2.35
C ASP A 52 0.32 0.35 -1.71
N LEU A 53 0.33 0.25 -0.39
CA LEU A 53 -0.45 -0.72 0.38
C LEU A 53 -1.38 0.02 1.35
N PRO A 54 -2.58 -0.53 1.64
CA PRO A 54 -3.47 0.07 2.63
C PRO A 54 -2.79 0.20 4.00
N GLY A 55 -3.06 1.29 4.70
CA GLY A 55 -2.60 1.48 6.07
C GLY A 55 -3.20 0.44 7.02
N LEU A 56 -2.39 -0.03 7.97
CA LEU A 56 -2.86 -0.93 9.03
C LEU A 56 -3.91 -0.20 9.88
N THR A 57 -5.10 -0.80 10.01
CA THR A 57 -6.15 -0.34 10.94
C THR A 57 -6.53 -1.47 11.89
N LYS A 58 -6.65 -1.15 13.18
CA LYS A 58 -7.07 -2.08 14.24
C LYS A 58 -8.57 -2.05 14.53
N VAL A 59 -9.24 -0.97 14.14
CA VAL A 59 -10.65 -0.77 14.45
C VAL A 59 -11.40 -0.57 13.14
N PRO A 60 -12.39 -1.43 12.82
CA PRO A 60 -13.21 -1.22 11.65
C PRO A 60 -14.00 0.08 11.82
N VAL A 61 -14.01 0.91 10.78
CA VAL A 61 -14.75 2.17 10.76
C VAL A 61 -15.76 2.20 9.62
N GLY A 62 -16.96 2.71 9.89
CA GLY A 62 -18.04 2.78 8.91
C GLY A 62 -18.51 1.38 8.49
N GLY A 63 -18.64 1.14 7.18
CA GLY A 63 -19.11 -0.13 6.61
C GLY A 63 -18.02 -1.19 6.40
N GLN A 64 -16.89 -1.12 7.11
CA GLN A 64 -15.83 -2.13 7.01
C GLN A 64 -16.24 -3.43 7.69
N PRO A 65 -15.84 -4.59 7.16
CA PRO A 65 -16.12 -5.88 7.79
C PRO A 65 -15.28 -6.05 9.07
N SER A 66 -15.72 -6.93 9.98
CA SER A 66 -15.05 -7.12 11.28
C SER A 66 -13.65 -7.75 11.16
N ASP A 67 -13.35 -8.39 10.04
CA ASP A 67 -12.06 -9.03 9.74
C ASP A 67 -11.13 -8.15 8.87
N ILE A 68 -11.44 -6.85 8.72
CA ILE A 68 -10.68 -5.92 7.87
C ILE A 68 -9.18 -5.88 8.19
N GLU A 69 -8.82 -5.95 9.47
CA GLU A 69 -7.42 -5.98 9.92
C GLU A 69 -6.68 -7.19 9.33
N LEU A 70 -7.31 -8.37 9.37
CA LEU A 70 -6.74 -9.60 8.84
C LEU A 70 -6.59 -9.54 7.32
N GLN A 71 -7.59 -8.98 6.63
CA GLN A 71 -7.53 -8.82 5.17
C GLN A 71 -6.39 -7.90 4.74
N ILE A 72 -6.23 -6.74 5.39
CA ILE A 72 -5.15 -5.79 5.10
C ILE A 72 -3.79 -6.44 5.42
N ARG A 73 -3.68 -7.13 6.56
CA ARG A 73 -2.46 -7.84 6.94
C ARG A 73 -2.06 -8.89 5.90
N HIS A 74 -2.99 -9.72 5.43
CA HIS A 74 -2.74 -10.70 4.37
C HIS A 74 -2.32 -10.03 3.06
N MET A 75 -2.94 -8.91 2.71
CA MET A 75 -2.56 -8.14 1.52
C MET A 75 -1.12 -7.66 1.62
N ILE A 76 -0.75 -7.01 2.72
CA ILE A 76 0.63 -6.53 2.93
C ILE A 76 1.63 -7.69 2.86
N LEU A 77 1.36 -8.78 3.60
CA LEU A 77 2.23 -9.96 3.62
C LEU A 77 2.44 -10.56 2.22
N SER A 78 1.43 -10.54 1.36
CA SER A 78 1.55 -11.05 0.00
C SER A 78 2.62 -10.34 -0.84
N PHE A 79 2.90 -9.07 -0.54
CA PHE A 79 3.95 -8.28 -1.20
C PHE A 79 5.28 -8.35 -0.46
N ILE A 80 5.28 -8.11 0.86
CA ILE A 80 6.54 -7.98 1.63
C ILE A 80 7.24 -9.32 1.90
N SER A 81 6.55 -10.45 1.71
CA SER A 81 7.16 -11.79 1.81
C SER A 81 8.14 -12.11 0.68
N ASN A 82 8.13 -11.33 -0.41
CA ASN A 82 9.12 -11.49 -1.47
C ASN A 82 10.51 -11.05 -0.96
N PRO A 83 11.54 -11.92 -0.99
CA PRO A 83 12.88 -11.58 -0.49
C PRO A 83 13.57 -10.45 -1.26
N ASN A 84 13.16 -10.17 -2.50
CA ASN A 84 13.68 -9.06 -3.30
C ASN A 84 12.91 -7.74 -3.09
N CYS A 85 11.91 -7.72 -2.21
CA CYS A 85 11.17 -6.52 -1.86
C CYS A 85 11.89 -5.75 -0.76
N LEU A 86 12.17 -4.47 -1.03
CA LEU A 86 12.61 -3.51 -0.02
C LEU A 86 11.39 -3.00 0.76
N ILE A 87 11.41 -3.14 2.09
CA ILE A 87 10.32 -2.75 2.97
C ILE A 87 10.61 -1.37 3.54
N LEU A 88 9.78 -0.38 3.22
CA LEU A 88 9.85 0.96 3.82
C LEU A 88 8.80 1.06 4.93
N VAL A 89 9.26 1.10 6.19
CA VAL A 89 8.40 1.24 7.36
C VAL A 89 8.31 2.71 7.75
N VAL A 90 7.19 3.34 7.42
CA VAL A 90 6.92 4.75 7.76
C VAL A 90 6.27 4.82 9.14
N VAL A 91 6.91 5.52 10.08
CA VAL A 91 6.44 5.67 11.47
C VAL A 91 6.38 7.15 11.81
N PRO A 92 5.23 7.67 12.31
CA PRO A 92 5.17 9.06 12.74
C PRO A 92 6.18 9.35 13.86
N ALA A 93 6.91 10.47 13.74
CA ALA A 93 7.92 10.90 14.72
C ALA A 93 7.43 11.02 16.18
N ILE A 94 6.12 11.22 16.38
CA ILE A 94 5.51 11.35 17.72
C ILE A 94 5.16 10.01 18.37
N THR A 95 5.25 8.90 17.62
CA THR A 95 4.90 7.56 18.12
C THR A 95 6.16 6.77 18.44
N ASP A 96 6.08 5.94 19.49
CA ASP A 96 7.17 5.03 19.82
C ASP A 96 7.30 3.95 18.73
N ILE A 97 8.49 3.87 18.13
CA ILE A 97 8.82 2.92 17.08
C ILE A 97 8.67 1.46 17.55
N ALA A 98 8.89 1.18 18.83
CA ALA A 98 8.72 -0.16 19.40
C ALA A 98 7.26 -0.64 19.35
N ASN A 99 6.31 0.30 19.29
CA ASN A 99 4.88 0.02 19.21
C ASN A 99 4.33 -0.01 17.78
N SER A 100 5.17 0.24 16.76
CA SER A 100 4.74 0.23 15.36
C SER A 100 4.33 -1.17 14.88
N ASP A 101 3.06 -1.32 14.51
CA ASP A 101 2.56 -2.58 13.93
C ASP A 101 3.20 -2.88 12.57
N ALA A 102 3.53 -1.83 11.80
CA ALA A 102 4.22 -1.97 10.52
C ALA A 102 5.63 -2.56 10.72
N LEU A 103 6.35 -2.12 11.75
CA LEU A 103 7.67 -2.68 12.08
C LEU A 103 7.56 -4.13 12.56
N LYS A 104 6.56 -4.46 13.40
CA LYS A 104 6.32 -5.84 13.82
C LYS A 104 6.08 -6.75 12.63
N LEU A 105 5.22 -6.32 11.69
CA LEU A 105 4.92 -7.07 10.48
C LEU A 105 6.14 -7.26 9.57
N ALA A 106 6.97 -6.22 9.42
CA ALA A 106 8.23 -6.32 8.67
C ALA A 106 9.19 -7.34 9.30
N CYS A 107 9.33 -7.34 10.63
CA CYS A 107 10.19 -8.28 11.35
C CYS A 107 9.76 -9.76 11.20
N GLU A 108 8.49 -10.03 10.91
CA GLU A 108 8.03 -11.41 10.66
C GLU A 108 8.63 -12.01 9.36
N VAL A 109 8.91 -11.17 8.37
CA VAL A 109 9.42 -11.58 7.05
C VAL A 109 10.88 -11.15 6.80
N ASP A 110 11.42 -10.29 7.65
CA ASP A 110 12.81 -9.80 7.64
C ASP A 110 13.33 -9.59 9.08
N PRO A 111 13.50 -10.67 9.87
CA PRO A 111 13.90 -10.57 11.28
C PRO A 111 15.29 -9.96 11.48
N HIS A 112 16.16 -10.09 10.47
CA HIS A 112 17.52 -9.53 10.48
C HIS A 112 17.58 -8.09 9.92
N LYS A 113 16.45 -7.55 9.45
CA LYS A 113 16.31 -6.18 8.93
C LYS A 113 17.25 -5.89 7.75
N MET A 114 17.54 -6.90 6.93
CA MET A 114 18.48 -6.79 5.81
C MET A 114 17.90 -5.99 4.64
N ARG A 115 16.57 -5.88 4.57
CA ARG A 115 15.82 -5.22 3.49
C ARG A 115 14.70 -4.34 4.03
N THR A 116 14.80 -3.90 5.28
CA THR A 116 13.84 -3.03 5.95
C THR A 116 14.47 -1.69 6.28
N ILE A 117 13.86 -0.61 5.81
CA ILE A 117 14.27 0.78 6.06
C ILE A 117 13.19 1.48 6.87
N GLY A 118 13.54 1.99 8.05
CA GLY A 118 12.66 2.85 8.85
C GLY A 118 12.70 4.30 8.36
N VAL A 119 11.53 4.91 8.18
CA VAL A 119 11.35 6.32 7.85
C VAL A 119 10.55 6.96 8.98
N ILE A 120 11.05 8.05 9.56
CA ILE A 120 10.48 8.76 10.72
C ILE A 120 9.96 10.14 10.29
#